data_AF-A0A358PY20-F1
#
_entry.id   AF-A0A358PY20-F1
#
_cell.length_a   1.000
_cell.length_b   1.000
_cell.length_c   1.000
_cell.angle_alpha   90.00
_cell.angle_beta   90.00
_cell.angle_gamma   90.00
#
_symmetry.space_group_name_H-M   'P 1'
#
loop_
_entity.id
_entity.type
_entity.pdbx_description
1 polymer ?
#
loop_
_entity_poly.entity_id
_entity_poly.type
_entity_poly.pdbx_seq_one_letter_code
_entity_poly.pdbx_strand_id
1 'polypeptide(L)'
;MPWIEIALSPHSEWNEDGLEDWALALGAFLTEKGTGSNPQIQMLPGYNVVQLGEAGIGDLTLSSAERLVIIDGLSLKGNVECDFARFVVRFALQMGALGVCISNASSSEKSFWRKLGGVIQPDPVPLEEPICREKVGVRQLARFSLQVTYDSEPVLCLEPIACNAHAPGLISLAQRRLEKMYGGSPLGFASRVAVHCPWNISRDQWTDLLSFSRLEAFDLLEEIVKKAQK
;
A
#
# COMPACT_ATOMS: atom_id res chain seq x y z
N MET A 1 -3.70 14.02 -7.70
CA MET A 1 -2.47 14.83 -7.68
C MET A 1 -1.40 14.03 -8.38
N PRO A 2 -0.70 14.61 -9.37
CA PRO A 2 0.15 13.84 -10.25
C PRO A 2 1.38 13.43 -9.46
N TRP A 3 1.49 12.13 -9.24
CA TRP A 3 2.58 11.49 -8.54
C TRP A 3 3.62 10.94 -9.52
N ILE A 4 4.86 10.82 -9.07
CA ILE A 4 5.97 10.32 -9.87
C ILE A 4 6.27 8.89 -9.42
N GLU A 5 6.40 7.98 -10.37
CA GLU A 5 6.71 6.57 -10.09
C GLU A 5 8.07 6.19 -10.68
N ILE A 6 8.92 5.61 -9.84
CA ILE A 6 10.14 4.93 -10.25
C ILE A 6 9.84 3.44 -10.17
N ALA A 7 9.63 2.81 -11.33
CA ALA A 7 9.47 1.36 -11.40
C ALA A 7 10.80 0.68 -11.04
N LEU A 8 10.73 -0.35 -10.20
CA LEU A 8 11.86 -1.13 -9.74
C LEU A 8 11.74 -2.58 -10.23
N SER A 9 12.88 -3.22 -10.46
CA SER A 9 12.96 -4.63 -10.87
C SER A 9 13.82 -5.39 -9.85
N PRO A 10 13.27 -5.71 -8.67
CA PRO A 10 14.02 -6.38 -7.62
C PRO A 10 14.36 -7.81 -8.04
N HIS A 11 15.54 -8.27 -7.63
CA HIS A 11 15.99 -9.66 -7.83
C HIS A 11 15.62 -10.58 -6.66
N SER A 12 15.20 -9.97 -5.54
CA SER A 12 14.78 -10.62 -4.30
C SER A 12 13.25 -10.56 -4.15
N GLU A 13 12.69 -11.53 -3.43
CA GLU A 13 11.30 -11.45 -2.98
C GLU A 13 11.12 -10.32 -1.94
N TRP A 14 9.88 -9.85 -1.82
CA TRP A 14 9.52 -8.82 -0.85
C TRP A 14 9.68 -9.35 0.57
N ASN A 15 10.63 -8.79 1.32
CA ASN A 15 10.87 -9.17 2.71
C ASN A 15 9.85 -8.50 3.64
N GLU A 16 8.60 -8.98 3.59
CA GLU A 16 7.51 -8.43 4.41
C GLU A 16 7.77 -8.61 5.91
N ASP A 17 8.34 -9.75 6.32
CA ASP A 17 8.61 -10.06 7.73
C ASP A 17 9.68 -9.11 8.33
N GLY A 18 10.50 -8.47 7.48
CA GLY A 18 11.47 -7.46 7.88
C GLY A 18 10.95 -6.03 7.87
N LEU A 19 9.68 -5.76 7.54
CA LEU A 19 9.19 -4.37 7.35
C LEU A 19 9.36 -3.47 8.57
N GLU A 20 9.31 -4.03 9.78
CA GLU A 20 9.62 -3.29 11.01
C GLU A 20 11.10 -2.90 11.06
N ASP A 21 12.01 -3.83 10.74
CA ASP A 21 13.45 -3.57 10.63
C ASP A 21 13.75 -2.53 9.55
N TRP A 22 12.97 -2.47 8.47
CA TRP A 22 13.14 -1.45 7.43
C TRP A 22 12.76 -0.07 7.93
N ALA A 23 11.61 0.03 8.59
CA ALA A 23 11.15 1.28 9.17
C ALA A 23 12.17 1.80 10.19
N LEU A 24 12.74 0.90 11.00
CA LEU A 24 13.83 1.19 11.93
C LEU A 24 15.12 1.61 11.21
N ALA A 25 15.54 0.90 10.16
CA ALA A 25 16.77 1.23 9.41
C ALA A 25 16.66 2.57 8.66
N LEU A 26 15.52 2.83 8.03
CA LEU A 26 15.21 4.12 7.39
C LEU A 26 15.20 5.25 8.42
N GLY A 27 14.61 4.98 9.60
CA GLY A 27 14.62 5.88 10.73
C GLY A 27 16.04 6.17 11.24
N ALA A 28 16.86 5.15 11.44
CA ALA A 28 18.23 5.28 11.92
C ALA A 28 19.12 6.08 10.95
N PHE A 29 18.97 5.88 9.63
CA PHE A 29 19.68 6.68 8.63
C PHE A 29 19.40 8.18 8.79
N LEU A 30 18.14 8.55 9.08
CA LEU A 30 17.75 9.95 9.29
C LEU A 30 18.35 10.52 10.58
N THR A 31 18.40 9.71 11.64
CA THR A 31 19.00 10.08 12.93
C THR A 31 20.52 10.30 12.79
N GLU A 32 21.24 9.38 12.15
CA GLU A 32 22.69 9.45 11.95
C GLU A 32 23.14 10.62 11.04
N LYS A 33 22.30 11.04 10.08
CA LYS A 33 22.60 12.17 9.18
C LYS A 33 22.26 13.54 9.77
N GLY A 34 21.97 13.62 11.07
CA GLY A 34 21.94 14.88 11.82
C GLY A 34 20.56 15.52 11.97
N THR A 35 19.47 14.77 11.78
CA THR A 35 18.12 15.30 12.10
C THR A 35 17.81 15.27 13.59
N GLY A 36 18.60 14.54 14.40
CA GLY A 36 18.42 14.47 15.87
C GLY A 36 17.13 13.80 16.34
N SER A 37 16.38 13.18 15.43
CA SER A 37 15.00 12.74 15.66
C SER A 37 14.89 11.24 15.96
N ASN A 38 13.97 10.88 16.86
CA ASN A 38 13.49 9.51 17.03
C ASN A 38 12.36 9.27 16.00
N PRO A 39 12.52 8.35 15.05
CA PRO A 39 11.48 8.05 14.05
C PRO A 39 10.21 7.54 14.74
N GLN A 40 9.07 8.17 14.46
CA GLN A 40 7.78 7.60 14.84
C GLN A 40 7.31 6.64 13.75
N ILE A 41 7.12 5.38 14.13
CA ILE A 41 6.63 4.33 13.24
C ILE A 41 5.18 4.05 13.63
N GLN A 42 4.27 4.33 12.72
CA GLN A 42 2.87 3.95 12.85
C GLN A 42 2.61 2.71 12.00
N MET A 43 2.27 1.60 12.66
CA MET A 43 1.90 0.35 12.00
C MET A 43 0.39 0.28 11.80
N LEU A 44 -0.03 0.06 10.56
CA LEU A 44 -1.42 -0.08 10.17
C LEU A 44 -1.58 -1.31 9.25
N PRO A 45 -2.78 -1.89 9.12
CA PRO A 45 -2.96 -3.06 8.27
C PRO A 45 -2.53 -2.80 6.82
N GLY A 46 -1.47 -3.47 6.38
CA GLY A 46 -0.90 -3.36 5.03
C GLY A 46 0.06 -2.18 4.82
N TYR A 47 0.37 -1.39 5.86
CA TYR A 47 1.32 -0.29 5.74
C TYR A 47 2.02 0.10 7.04
N ASN A 48 3.30 0.47 6.92
CA ASN A 48 4.05 1.13 7.98
C ASN A 48 4.36 2.57 7.54
N VAL A 49 3.97 3.56 8.34
CA VAL A 49 4.27 4.97 8.09
C VAL A 49 5.43 5.38 8.99
N VAL A 50 6.49 5.90 8.39
CA VAL A 50 7.67 6.43 9.06
C VAL A 50 7.68 7.94 8.87
N GLN A 51 7.51 8.69 9.96
CA GLN A 51 7.59 10.15 9.91
C GLN A 51 9.04 10.63 9.78
N LEU A 52 9.29 11.53 8.83
CA LEU A 52 10.63 12.06 8.56
C LEU A 52 10.86 13.38 9.33
N GLY A 53 11.54 13.30 10.48
CA GLY A 53 12.02 14.44 11.27
C GLY A 53 10.98 15.12 12.19
N GLU A 54 11.42 16.01 13.10
CA GLU A 54 10.57 16.67 14.13
C GLU A 54 9.49 17.62 13.57
N ALA A 55 9.62 18.07 12.32
CA ALA A 55 8.68 19.02 11.68
C ALA A 55 7.85 18.40 10.54
N GLY A 56 7.91 17.08 10.34
CA GLY A 56 7.23 16.43 9.22
C GLY A 56 7.77 16.90 7.87
N ILE A 57 9.09 16.74 7.65
CA ILE A 57 9.72 17.06 6.35
C ILE A 57 9.10 16.21 5.23
N GLY A 58 8.46 15.10 5.60
CA GLY A 58 7.61 14.26 4.79
C GLY A 58 7.24 12.99 5.55
N ASP A 59 6.47 12.12 4.91
CA ASP A 59 6.14 10.79 5.39
C ASP A 59 6.65 9.74 4.41
N LEU A 60 7.18 8.64 4.93
CA LEU A 60 7.54 7.46 4.14
C LEU A 60 6.60 6.32 4.50
N THR A 61 5.75 5.93 3.56
CA THR A 61 4.81 4.83 3.71
C THR A 61 5.34 3.59 3.00
N LEU A 62 5.56 2.51 3.74
CA LEU A 62 5.87 1.19 3.22
C LEU A 62 4.55 0.45 2.99
N SER A 63 4.10 0.34 1.75
CA SER A 63 2.91 -0.40 1.36
C SER A 63 3.28 -1.87 1.16
N SER A 64 2.94 -2.73 2.13
CA SER A 64 3.28 -4.15 2.05
C SER A 64 2.47 -4.85 0.96
N ALA A 65 1.19 -4.53 0.89
CA ALA A 65 0.25 -5.09 -0.09
C ALA A 65 0.76 -4.94 -1.53
N GLU A 66 1.11 -3.70 -1.91
CA GLU A 66 1.49 -3.39 -3.29
C GLU A 66 3.01 -3.46 -3.51
N ARG A 67 3.77 -3.72 -2.44
CA ARG A 67 5.24 -3.73 -2.43
C ARG A 67 5.82 -2.41 -2.93
N LEU A 68 5.25 -1.30 -2.47
CA LEU A 68 5.62 0.05 -2.87
C LEU A 68 6.18 0.83 -1.68
N VAL A 69 7.09 1.75 -1.98
CA VAL A 69 7.52 2.78 -1.01
C VAL A 69 6.99 4.12 -1.49
N ILE A 70 6.17 4.77 -0.68
CA ILE A 70 5.56 6.06 -0.99
C ILE A 70 6.26 7.12 -0.16
N ILE A 71 6.80 8.13 -0.83
CA ILE A 71 7.41 9.31 -0.24
C ILE A 71 6.42 10.46 -0.43
N ASP A 72 5.86 10.96 0.66
CA ASP A 72 4.98 12.12 0.66
C ASP A 72 5.65 13.33 1.31
N GLY A 73 5.46 14.51 0.74
CA GLY A 73 5.89 15.79 1.33
C GLY A 73 7.40 16.08 1.35
N LEU A 74 8.28 15.14 0.97
CA LEU A 74 9.74 15.34 1.00
C LEU A 74 10.19 16.49 0.09
N SER A 75 10.65 17.59 0.69
CA SER A 75 11.19 18.73 -0.04
C SER A 75 12.71 18.63 -0.26
N LEU A 76 13.15 18.62 -1.52
CA LEU A 76 14.56 18.46 -1.92
C LEU A 76 15.30 19.82 -1.93
N LYS A 77 15.44 20.46 -0.77
CA LYS A 77 16.07 21.79 -0.64
C LYS A 77 17.60 21.74 -0.55
N GLY A 78 18.20 20.59 -0.25
CA GLY A 78 19.64 20.44 -0.07
C GLY A 78 20.19 19.08 -0.51
N ASN A 79 21.49 18.88 -0.27
CA ASN A 79 22.20 17.66 -0.64
C ASN A 79 21.77 16.46 0.22
N VAL A 80 21.42 16.68 1.49
CA VAL A 80 21.04 15.62 2.43
C VAL A 80 19.73 14.98 2.00
N GLU A 81 18.73 15.77 1.62
CA GLU A 81 17.43 15.29 1.15
C GLU A 81 17.57 14.56 -0.19
N CYS A 82 18.43 15.06 -1.08
CA CYS A 82 18.76 14.37 -2.33
C CYS A 82 19.44 13.01 -2.10
N ASP A 83 20.37 12.93 -1.14
CA ASP A 83 21.05 11.69 -0.80
C ASP A 83 20.12 10.70 -0.09
N PHE A 84 19.22 11.18 0.76
CA PHE A 84 18.16 10.39 1.36
C PHE A 84 17.23 9.81 0.29
N ALA A 85 16.75 10.62 -0.66
CA ALA A 85 15.91 10.14 -1.75
C ALA A 85 16.60 9.05 -2.59
N ARG A 86 17.89 9.22 -2.91
CA ARG A 86 18.68 8.20 -3.61
C ARG A 86 18.83 6.92 -2.77
N PHE A 87 19.05 7.07 -1.47
CA PHE A 87 19.15 5.95 -0.55
C PHE A 87 17.84 5.16 -0.48
N VAL A 88 16.70 5.84 -0.31
CA VAL A 88 15.36 5.21 -0.29
C VAL A 88 15.13 4.40 -1.55
N VAL A 89 15.44 4.94 -2.75
CA VAL A 89 15.26 4.19 -4.01
C VAL A 89 16.10 2.93 -4.06
N ARG A 90 17.37 3.00 -3.64
CA ARG A 90 18.27 1.82 -3.62
C ARG A 90 17.82 0.81 -2.57
N PHE A 91 17.43 1.29 -1.40
CA PHE A 91 16.97 0.46 -0.29
C PHE A 91 15.68 -0.27 -0.69
N ALA A 92 14.69 0.43 -1.23
CA ALA A 92 13.45 -0.16 -1.74
C ALA A 92 13.74 -1.30 -2.74
N LEU A 93 14.65 -1.10 -3.69
CA LEU A 93 15.05 -2.13 -4.66
C LEU A 93 15.67 -3.36 -3.98
N GLN A 94 16.60 -3.17 -3.04
CA GLN A 94 17.25 -4.27 -2.32
C GLN A 94 16.25 -5.12 -1.54
N MET A 95 15.23 -4.46 -1.02
CA MET A 95 14.25 -5.09 -0.15
C MET A 95 13.06 -5.70 -0.89
N GLY A 96 13.04 -5.62 -2.23
CA GLY A 96 12.06 -6.31 -3.06
C GLY A 96 10.89 -5.43 -3.53
N ALA A 97 10.97 -4.10 -3.37
CA ALA A 97 9.90 -3.20 -3.81
C ALA A 97 9.73 -3.24 -5.33
N LEU A 98 8.49 -3.14 -5.79
CA LEU A 98 8.16 -3.02 -7.21
C LEU A 98 8.25 -1.58 -7.70
N GLY A 99 8.20 -0.60 -6.79
CA GLY A 99 8.27 0.80 -7.16
C GLY A 99 8.46 1.74 -5.98
N VAL A 100 8.92 2.94 -6.30
CA VAL A 100 8.94 4.09 -5.39
C VAL A 100 8.06 5.18 -5.96
N CYS A 101 7.17 5.68 -5.14
CA CYS A 101 6.12 6.61 -5.51
C CYS A 101 6.33 7.93 -4.77
N ILE A 102 6.28 9.04 -5.49
CA ILE A 102 6.49 10.36 -4.91
C ILE A 102 5.23 11.17 -5.12
N SER A 103 4.50 11.46 -4.05
CA SER A 103 3.38 12.39 -4.05
C SER A 103 3.86 13.81 -3.80
N ASN A 104 3.07 14.78 -4.27
CA ASN A 104 3.26 16.21 -3.97
C ASN A 104 4.62 16.80 -4.39
N ALA A 105 5.33 16.17 -5.33
CA ALA A 105 6.59 16.69 -5.86
C ALA A 105 6.38 18.05 -6.56
N SER A 106 7.16 19.04 -6.14
CA SER A 106 7.17 20.35 -6.77
C SER A 106 7.69 20.28 -8.22
N SER A 107 7.34 21.27 -9.04
CA SER A 107 7.82 21.36 -10.43
C SER A 107 9.35 21.37 -10.54
N SER A 108 10.04 21.99 -9.57
CA SER A 108 11.51 22.03 -9.45
C SER A 108 12.12 20.64 -9.22
N GLU A 109 11.42 19.75 -8.52
CA GLU A 109 11.91 18.43 -8.14
C GLU A 109 11.73 17.38 -9.25
N LYS A 110 10.83 17.63 -10.21
CA LYS A 110 10.57 16.71 -11.34
C LYS A 110 11.84 16.32 -12.11
N SER A 111 12.77 17.27 -12.26
CA SER A 111 14.03 17.01 -12.96
C SER A 111 14.94 16.03 -12.22
N PHE A 112 14.94 16.09 -10.89
CA PHE A 112 15.69 15.17 -10.04
C PHE A 112 15.09 13.76 -10.11
N TRP A 113 13.77 13.66 -9.92
CA TRP A 113 13.09 12.36 -9.94
C TRP A 113 13.18 11.67 -11.30
N ARG A 114 13.05 12.41 -12.41
CA ARG A 114 13.28 11.86 -13.75
C ARG A 114 14.70 11.31 -13.95
N LYS A 115 15.73 11.95 -13.37
CA LYS A 115 17.11 11.43 -13.43
C LYS A 115 17.27 10.11 -12.67
N LEU A 116 16.39 9.83 -11.70
CA LEU A 116 16.32 8.55 -10.99
C LEU A 116 15.38 7.54 -11.69
N GLY A 117 14.88 7.84 -12.89
CA GLY A 117 13.97 6.97 -13.64
C GLY A 117 12.48 7.25 -13.39
N GLY A 118 12.15 8.33 -12.69
CA GLY A 118 10.78 8.68 -12.37
C GLY A 118 9.94 9.07 -13.59
N VAL A 119 8.78 8.45 -13.73
CA VAL A 119 7.75 8.74 -14.73
C VAL A 119 6.58 9.44 -14.05
N ILE A 120 6.08 10.51 -14.66
CA ILE A 120 4.89 11.20 -14.14
C ILE A 120 3.67 10.38 -14.54
N GLN A 121 2.90 9.96 -13.54
CA GLN A 121 1.66 9.24 -13.77
C GLN A 121 0.48 10.21 -13.91
N PRO A 122 -0.56 9.84 -14.67
CA PRO A 122 -1.76 10.66 -14.82
C PRO A 122 -2.48 10.81 -13.48
N ASP A 123 -3.18 11.93 -13.34
CA ASP A 123 -4.07 12.16 -12.22
C ASP A 123 -5.28 11.22 -12.27
N PRO A 124 -5.75 10.71 -11.11
CA PRO A 124 -7.01 9.97 -11.06
C PRO A 124 -8.18 10.88 -11.44
N VAL A 125 -9.10 10.34 -12.23
CA VAL A 125 -10.30 11.05 -12.72
C VAL A 125 -11.55 10.57 -12.00
N PRO A 126 -12.63 11.36 -11.90
CA PRO A 126 -13.88 10.86 -11.33
C PRO A 126 -14.41 9.62 -12.09
N LEU A 127 -14.88 8.61 -11.36
CA LEU A 127 -15.68 7.54 -11.95
C LEU A 127 -17.13 8.02 -11.99
N GLU A 128 -17.62 8.38 -13.18
CA GLU A 128 -18.95 8.98 -13.36
C GLU A 128 -20.09 7.96 -13.25
N GLU A 129 -19.81 6.66 -13.44
CA GLU A 129 -20.83 5.61 -13.38
C GLU A 129 -20.98 5.01 -11.96
N PRO A 130 -22.19 4.55 -11.60
CA PRO A 130 -22.38 3.66 -10.46
C PRO A 130 -21.60 2.36 -10.63
N ILE A 131 -21.20 1.74 -9.52
CA ILE A 131 -20.46 0.48 -9.55
C ILE A 131 -21.38 -0.64 -10.06
N CYS A 132 -21.01 -1.27 -11.17
CA CYS A 132 -21.64 -2.51 -11.63
C CYS A 132 -20.96 -3.72 -10.99
N ARG A 133 -21.75 -4.60 -10.38
CA ARG A 133 -21.24 -5.80 -9.68
C ARG A 133 -20.42 -6.71 -10.61
N GLU A 134 -20.83 -6.83 -11.86
CA GLU A 134 -20.22 -7.72 -12.85
C GLU A 134 -18.83 -7.25 -13.29
N LYS A 135 -18.49 -5.97 -13.05
CA LYS A 135 -17.18 -5.40 -13.33
C LYS A 135 -16.23 -5.47 -12.14
N VAL A 136 -16.74 -5.83 -10.94
CA VAL A 136 -15.93 -5.98 -9.73
C VAL A 136 -15.30 -7.35 -9.73
N GLY A 137 -13.98 -7.40 -9.54
CA GLY A 137 -13.24 -8.65 -9.35
C GLY A 137 -12.33 -8.59 -8.13
N VAL A 138 -11.83 -9.75 -7.71
CA VAL A 138 -10.83 -9.84 -6.64
C VAL A 138 -9.67 -10.72 -7.08
N ARG A 139 -8.44 -10.28 -6.82
CA ARG A 139 -7.23 -11.07 -7.07
C ARG A 139 -6.27 -11.02 -5.89
N GLN A 140 -5.40 -12.03 -5.81
CA GLN A 140 -4.31 -12.05 -4.85
C GLN A 140 -3.27 -11.01 -5.28
N LEU A 141 -2.79 -10.20 -4.33
CA LEU A 141 -1.78 -9.19 -4.59
C LEU A 141 -0.40 -9.65 -4.07
N ALA A 142 -0.28 -9.87 -2.77
CA ALA A 142 0.91 -10.40 -2.12
C ALA A 142 0.51 -11.18 -0.86
N ARG A 143 1.09 -12.37 -0.61
CA ARG A 143 0.71 -13.27 0.50
C ARG A 143 -0.81 -13.34 0.71
N PHE A 144 -1.33 -12.74 1.78
CA PHE A 144 -2.76 -12.73 2.12
C PHE A 144 -3.49 -11.45 1.71
N SER A 145 -2.76 -10.42 1.27
CA SER A 145 -3.30 -9.16 0.78
C SER A 145 -4.00 -9.39 -0.57
N LEU A 146 -5.19 -8.81 -0.70
CA LEU A 146 -6.00 -8.92 -1.91
C LEU A 146 -6.15 -7.56 -2.57
N GLN A 147 -6.47 -7.56 -3.85
CA GLN A 147 -6.80 -6.37 -4.62
C GLN A 147 -8.19 -6.52 -5.25
N VAL A 148 -9.04 -5.54 -4.98
CA VAL A 148 -10.30 -5.35 -5.70
C VAL A 148 -10.01 -4.61 -6.99
N THR A 149 -10.56 -5.11 -8.09
CA THR A 149 -10.52 -4.46 -9.39
C THR A 149 -11.91 -4.00 -9.83
N TYR A 150 -11.95 -2.98 -10.67
CA TYR A 150 -13.14 -2.56 -11.40
C TYR A 150 -12.76 -2.40 -12.86
N ASP A 151 -13.44 -3.12 -13.76
CA ASP A 151 -13.10 -3.15 -15.19
C ASP A 151 -11.62 -3.51 -15.44
N SER A 152 -11.12 -4.50 -14.69
CA SER A 152 -9.72 -4.97 -14.69
C SER A 152 -8.66 -4.01 -14.12
N GLU A 153 -9.02 -2.78 -13.80
CA GLU A 153 -8.11 -1.82 -13.17
C GLU A 153 -8.11 -1.95 -11.64
N PRO A 154 -6.98 -1.71 -10.95
CA PRO A 154 -6.91 -1.80 -9.50
C PRO A 154 -7.70 -0.66 -8.85
N VAL A 155 -8.46 -0.97 -7.79
CA VAL A 155 -9.25 0.05 -7.07
C VAL A 155 -9.00 0.06 -5.58
N LEU A 156 -9.12 -1.09 -4.92
CA LEU A 156 -8.90 -1.18 -3.47
C LEU A 156 -7.87 -2.27 -3.14
N CYS A 157 -7.08 -2.04 -2.11
CA CYS A 157 -6.32 -3.09 -1.44
C CYS A 157 -7.07 -3.52 -0.19
N LEU A 158 -7.10 -4.83 0.08
CA LEU A 158 -7.77 -5.44 1.22
C LEU A 158 -6.76 -6.23 2.06
N GLU A 159 -6.69 -5.89 3.33
CA GLU A 159 -5.86 -6.58 4.32
C GLU A 159 -6.74 -7.33 5.32
N PRO A 160 -6.55 -8.65 5.49
CA PRO A 160 -7.33 -9.41 6.44
C PRO A 160 -7.03 -8.95 7.87
N ILE A 161 -8.07 -8.68 8.65
CA ILE A 161 -7.97 -8.24 10.04
C ILE A 161 -8.95 -9.01 10.93
N ALA A 162 -8.60 -9.12 12.21
CA ALA A 162 -9.54 -9.52 13.25
C ALA A 162 -10.51 -8.37 13.53
N CYS A 163 -11.79 -8.70 13.74
CA CYS A 163 -12.84 -7.73 14.00
C CYS A 163 -13.60 -8.09 15.28
N ASN A 164 -14.16 -7.06 15.92
CA ASN A 164 -15.03 -7.23 17.09
C ASN A 164 -16.45 -7.67 16.70
N ALA A 165 -16.84 -7.50 15.43
CA ALA A 165 -18.14 -7.87 14.89
C ALA A 165 -18.07 -8.11 13.38
N HIS A 166 -19.03 -8.86 12.84
CA HIS A 166 -19.20 -9.02 11.40
C HIS A 166 -19.74 -7.74 10.77
N ALA A 167 -19.24 -7.40 9.59
CA ALA A 167 -19.88 -6.39 8.76
C ALA A 167 -21.29 -6.86 8.35
N PRO A 168 -22.30 -5.96 8.27
CA PRO A 168 -23.66 -6.30 7.84
C PRO A 168 -23.68 -7.00 6.48
N GLY A 169 -24.67 -7.87 6.26
CA GLY A 169 -24.85 -8.59 5.00
C GLY A 169 -24.54 -10.08 5.09
N LEU A 170 -24.36 -10.70 3.92
CA LEU A 170 -24.13 -12.15 3.82
C LEU A 170 -22.75 -12.53 4.34
N ILE A 171 -22.70 -13.66 5.04
CA ILE A 171 -21.46 -14.28 5.53
C ILE A 171 -21.26 -15.55 4.71
N SER A 172 -20.14 -15.66 4.00
CA SER A 172 -19.82 -16.85 3.21
C SER A 172 -19.40 -18.03 4.11
N LEU A 173 -19.54 -19.25 3.60
CA LEU A 173 -19.00 -20.42 4.29
C LEU A 173 -17.48 -20.38 4.40
N ALA A 174 -16.79 -19.81 3.40
CA ALA A 174 -15.34 -19.60 3.45
C ALA A 174 -14.95 -18.68 4.61
N GLN A 175 -15.67 -17.55 4.80
CA GLN A 175 -15.48 -16.68 5.95
C GLN A 175 -15.60 -17.45 7.26
N ARG A 176 -16.67 -18.24 7.45
CA ARG A 176 -16.86 -19.03 8.69
C ARG A 176 -15.76 -20.06 8.93
N ARG A 177 -15.24 -20.69 7.88
CA ARG A 177 -14.14 -21.66 7.99
C ARG A 177 -12.84 -20.99 8.39
N LEU A 178 -12.52 -19.87 7.75
CA LEU A 178 -11.39 -19.02 8.13
C LEU A 178 -11.50 -18.59 9.60
N GLU A 179 -12.64 -18.03 10.01
CA GLU A 179 -12.88 -17.64 11.41
C GLU A 179 -12.64 -18.80 12.37
N LYS A 180 -13.16 -20.00 12.06
CA LYS A 180 -12.93 -21.21 12.87
C LYS A 180 -11.45 -21.58 12.95
N MET A 181 -10.68 -21.44 11.87
CA MET A 181 -9.24 -21.69 11.86
C MET A 181 -8.46 -20.72 12.76
N TYR A 182 -8.94 -19.48 12.89
CA TYR A 182 -8.30 -18.42 13.68
C TYR A 182 -9.01 -18.15 15.02
N GLY A 183 -9.56 -19.19 15.66
CA GLY A 183 -10.09 -19.11 17.03
C GLY A 183 -11.55 -18.67 17.16
N GLY A 184 -12.29 -18.56 16.05
CA GLY A 184 -13.72 -18.30 16.01
C GLY A 184 -14.12 -16.82 16.03
N SER A 185 -13.16 -15.90 16.11
CA SER A 185 -13.41 -14.46 16.08
C SER A 185 -13.83 -13.99 14.69
N PRO A 186 -14.72 -12.97 14.58
CA PRO A 186 -15.06 -12.36 13.31
C PRO A 186 -13.83 -11.88 12.54
N LEU A 187 -13.81 -12.14 11.23
CA LEU A 187 -12.80 -11.63 10.31
C LEU A 187 -13.41 -10.58 9.39
N GLY A 188 -12.59 -9.63 8.98
CA GLY A 188 -12.93 -8.59 8.03
C GLY A 188 -11.72 -8.15 7.21
N PHE A 189 -11.90 -7.08 6.46
CA PHE A 189 -10.83 -6.48 5.68
C PHE A 189 -10.68 -5.00 6.04
N ALA A 190 -9.45 -4.59 6.35
CA ALA A 190 -9.09 -3.17 6.25
C ALA A 190 -8.93 -2.85 4.76
N SER A 191 -9.67 -1.86 4.28
CA SER A 191 -9.64 -1.45 2.88
C SER A 191 -8.97 -0.10 2.71
N ARG A 192 -8.23 0.08 1.62
CA ARG A 192 -7.68 1.37 1.19
C ARG A 192 -7.70 1.49 -0.33
N VAL A 193 -7.60 2.70 -0.85
CA VAL A 193 -7.44 2.91 -2.31
C VAL A 193 -6.12 2.28 -2.74
N ALA A 194 -6.17 1.54 -3.85
CA ALA A 194 -4.98 1.09 -4.53
C ALA A 194 -4.22 2.31 -5.05
N VAL A 195 -2.92 2.27 -4.89
CA VAL A 195 -2.02 3.35 -5.22
C VAL A 195 -2.08 3.70 -6.73
N HIS A 196 -2.27 2.68 -7.57
CA HIS A 196 -2.47 2.85 -9.02
C HIS A 196 -3.94 2.99 -9.44
N CYS A 197 -4.87 3.31 -8.52
CA CYS A 197 -6.27 3.49 -8.86
C CYS A 197 -6.45 4.66 -9.83
N PRO A 198 -7.03 4.44 -11.03
CA PRO A 198 -7.20 5.50 -12.02
C PRO A 198 -8.36 6.44 -11.68
N TRP A 199 -9.13 6.13 -10.63
CA TRP A 199 -10.33 6.87 -10.27
C TRP A 199 -10.31 7.53 -8.90
N ASN A 200 -11.00 8.66 -8.80
CA ASN A 200 -11.45 9.22 -7.53
C ASN A 200 -12.77 8.55 -7.14
N ILE A 201 -12.72 7.68 -6.13
CA ILE A 201 -13.85 6.88 -5.68
C ILE A 201 -14.63 7.63 -4.60
N SER A 202 -15.93 7.83 -4.82
CA SER A 202 -16.83 8.38 -3.79
C SER A 202 -17.10 7.37 -2.67
N ARG A 203 -17.63 7.84 -1.53
CA ARG A 203 -17.96 6.98 -0.39
C ARG A 203 -18.99 5.89 -0.74
N ASP A 204 -19.96 6.22 -1.56
CA ASP A 204 -21.01 5.27 -1.96
C ASP A 204 -20.42 4.20 -2.88
N GLN A 205 -19.63 4.61 -3.88
CA GLN A 205 -18.89 3.69 -4.75
C GLN A 205 -17.94 2.78 -3.96
N TRP A 206 -17.26 3.32 -2.94
CA TRP A 206 -16.42 2.51 -2.05
C TRP A 206 -17.23 1.42 -1.35
N THR A 207 -18.40 1.78 -0.83
CA THR A 207 -19.28 0.85 -0.11
C THR A 207 -19.76 -0.25 -1.04
N ASP A 208 -20.13 0.09 -2.28
CA ASP A 208 -20.54 -0.86 -3.30
C ASP A 208 -19.40 -1.81 -3.70
N LEU A 209 -18.19 -1.28 -3.95
CA LEU A 209 -17.00 -2.08 -4.25
C LEU A 209 -16.71 -3.11 -3.16
N LEU A 210 -16.77 -2.71 -1.89
CA LEU A 210 -16.59 -3.63 -0.76
C LEU A 210 -17.72 -4.66 -0.66
N SER A 211 -18.97 -4.24 -0.84
CA SER A 211 -20.13 -5.12 -0.78
C SER A 211 -20.06 -6.21 -1.86
N PHE A 212 -19.72 -5.81 -3.09
CA PHE A 212 -19.68 -6.71 -4.24
C PHE A 212 -18.47 -7.65 -4.22
N SER A 213 -17.32 -7.20 -3.72
CA SER A 213 -16.09 -8.01 -3.62
C SER A 213 -16.08 -8.98 -2.44
N ARG A 214 -16.86 -8.73 -1.39
CA ARG A 214 -16.73 -9.42 -0.09
C ARG A 214 -16.73 -10.95 -0.16
N LEU A 215 -17.68 -11.55 -0.89
CA LEU A 215 -17.82 -13.01 -0.91
C LEU A 215 -16.62 -13.65 -1.60
N GLU A 216 -16.26 -13.13 -2.78
CA GLU A 216 -15.12 -13.58 -3.57
C GLU A 216 -13.79 -13.37 -2.81
N ALA A 217 -13.65 -12.27 -2.07
CA ALA A 217 -12.48 -11.99 -1.25
C ALA A 217 -12.26 -13.06 -0.16
N PHE A 218 -13.32 -13.51 0.52
CA PHE A 218 -13.19 -14.58 1.51
C PHE A 218 -12.96 -15.95 0.88
N ASP A 219 -13.58 -16.24 -0.26
CA ASP A 219 -13.34 -17.48 -0.99
C ASP A 219 -11.88 -17.58 -1.42
N LEU A 220 -11.33 -16.51 -2.02
CA LEU A 220 -9.94 -16.44 -2.42
C LEU A 220 -8.97 -16.49 -1.23
N LEU A 221 -9.27 -15.79 -0.13
CA LEU A 221 -8.45 -15.84 1.08
C LEU A 221 -8.38 -17.26 1.65
N GLU A 222 -9.49 -18.01 1.65
CA GLU A 222 -9.51 -19.40 2.11
C GLU A 222 -8.58 -20.28 1.26
N GLU A 223 -8.58 -20.10 -0.06
CA GLU A 223 -7.68 -20.83 -0.95
C GLU A 223 -6.21 -20.51 -0.68
N ILE A 224 -5.87 -19.24 -0.48
CA ILE A 224 -4.51 -18.79 -0.20
C ILE A 224 -4.02 -19.40 1.12
N VAL A 225 -4.83 -19.32 2.18
CA VAL A 225 -4.48 -19.90 3.49
C VAL A 225 -4.28 -21.40 3.40
N LYS A 226 -5.15 -22.12 2.69
CA LYS A 226 -5.01 -23.57 2.47
C LYS A 226 -3.75 -23.93 1.69
N LYS A 227 -3.30 -23.09 0.75
CA LYS A 227 -2.05 -23.28 0.01
C LYS A 227 -0.82 -23.02 0.90
N ALA A 228 -0.85 -21.98 1.73
CA ALA A 228 0.26 -21.63 2.62
C ALA A 228 0.48 -22.63 3.77
N GLN A 229 -0.53 -23.45 4.10
CA GLN A 229 -0.44 -24.50 5.13
C GLN A 229 0.07 -25.85 4.61
N LYS A 230 0.29 -25.98 3.31
CA LYS A 230 0.85 -27.19 2.68
C LYS A 230 2.35 -27.04 2.48
#